data_AF-A0A814MBZ1-F1
#
_entry.id   AF-A0A814MBZ1-F1
#
_cell.length_a   1.000
_cell.length_b   1.000
_cell.length_c   1.000
_cell.angle_alpha   90.00
_cell.angle_beta   90.00
_cell.angle_gamma   90.00
#
_symmetry.space_group_name_H-M   'P 1'
#
loop_
_entity.id
_entity.type
_entity.pdbx_description
1 polymer ?
#
loop_
_entity_poly.entity_id
_entity_poly.type
_entity_poly.pdbx_seq_one_letter_code
_entity_poly.pdbx_strand_id
1 'polypeptide(L)'
;MQKVFLTLQERSRYKLSRCRLVGGVGKKTSISLKYDYDCVIYVNEVDPPFEKLLDEWDDILKLYLNHLVGETKIIQYSIQFKIGELDFDILPAPNYAGLTNDIMVQAIGLARKFCVFFYG
;
A
#
# COMPACT_ATOMS: atom_id res chain seq x y z
N MET A 1 -3.23 12.91 4.44
CA MET A 1 -2.84 11.68 3.73
C MET A 1 -1.53 11.74 2.95
N GLN A 2 -1.24 12.77 2.14
CA GLN A 2 0.02 12.79 1.36
C GLN A 2 1.28 12.62 2.22
N LYS A 3 1.37 13.35 3.35
CA LYS A 3 2.48 13.22 4.31
C LYS A 3 2.60 11.80 4.88
N VAL A 4 1.46 11.20 5.27
CA VAL A 4 1.41 9.81 5.77
C VAL A 4 1.98 8.84 4.74
N PHE A 5 1.49 8.90 3.50
CA PHE A 5 1.97 8.03 2.43
C PHE A 5 3.47 8.21 2.15
N LEU A 6 3.96 9.46 2.07
CA LEU A 6 5.38 9.72 1.83
C LEU A 6 6.26 9.16 2.96
N THR A 7 5.86 9.35 4.22
CA THR A 7 6.61 8.78 5.36
C THR A 7 6.60 7.25 5.33
N LEU A 8 5.46 6.62 5.05
CA LEU A 8 5.40 5.17 4.86
C LEU A 8 6.29 4.73 3.69
N GLN A 9 6.29 5.45 2.57
CA GLN A 9 7.08 5.13 1.39
C GLN A 9 8.59 5.26 1.64
N GLU A 10 9.03 6.23 2.44
CA GLU A 10 10.43 6.45 2.80
C GLU A 10 10.97 5.46 3.84
N ARG A 11 10.11 4.98 4.74
CA ARG A 11 10.52 4.21 5.93
C ARG A 11 10.19 2.73 5.86
N SER A 12 9.17 2.35 5.10
CA SER A 12 8.78 0.96 4.91
C SER A 12 9.89 0.18 4.20
N ARG A 13 10.20 -1.02 4.69
CA ARG A 13 11.04 -2.00 4.00
C ARG A 13 10.43 -2.45 2.67
N TYR A 14 9.11 -2.41 2.57
CA TYR A 14 8.36 -2.79 1.37
C TYR A 14 8.26 -1.61 0.41
N LYS A 15 8.47 -1.88 -0.88
CA LYS A 15 8.42 -0.85 -1.93
C LYS A 15 6.98 -0.44 -2.23
N LEU A 16 6.59 0.77 -1.82
CA LEU A 16 5.23 1.30 -2.03
C LEU A 16 5.13 2.06 -3.36
N SER A 17 4.08 1.79 -4.15
CA SER A 17 3.88 2.41 -5.46
C SER A 17 3.08 3.70 -5.40
N ARG A 18 1.89 3.65 -4.80
CA ARG A 18 0.92 4.75 -4.81
C ARG A 18 -0.09 4.58 -3.70
N CYS A 19 -0.71 5.69 -3.30
CA CYS A 19 -1.87 5.73 -2.41
C CYS A 19 -3.10 6.19 -3.20
N ARG A 20 -4.26 5.59 -2.96
CA ARG A 20 -5.55 6.04 -3.49
C ARG A 20 -6.56 6.15 -2.37
N LEU A 21 -7.26 7.28 -2.32
CA LEU A 21 -8.48 7.39 -1.53
C LEU A 21 -9.59 6.59 -2.23
N VAL A 22 -10.22 5.68 -1.50
CA VAL A 22 -11.34 4.85 -1.95
C VAL A 22 -12.56 5.09 -1.02
N GLY A 23 -13.66 4.36 -1.22
CA GLY A 23 -14.85 4.49 -0.36
C GLY A 23 -15.86 5.58 -0.77
N GLY A 24 -16.74 5.94 0.16
CA GLY A 24 -17.90 6.83 -0.07
C GLY A 24 -17.55 8.25 -0.52
N VAL A 25 -16.36 8.74 -0.13
CA VAL A 25 -15.79 10.02 -0.59
C VAL A 25 -15.37 9.92 -2.06
N GLY A 26 -14.77 8.79 -2.46
CA GLY A 26 -14.38 8.54 -3.85
C GLY A 26 -15.58 8.27 -4.77
N LYS A 27 -16.66 7.67 -4.26
CA LYS A 27 -17.88 7.35 -5.02
C LYS A 27 -19.00 8.40 -4.92
N LYS A 28 -18.83 9.47 -4.12
CA LYS A 28 -19.83 10.53 -3.87
C LYS A 28 -21.20 10.04 -3.37
N THR A 29 -21.27 8.89 -2.69
CA THR A 29 -22.53 8.29 -2.19
C THR A 29 -22.70 8.43 -0.68
N SER A 30 -21.97 9.34 -0.05
CA SER A 30 -21.96 9.43 1.42
C SER A 30 -23.18 10.22 1.89
N ILE A 31 -24.01 9.59 2.71
CA ILE A 31 -25.28 10.15 3.21
C ILE A 31 -25.11 10.71 4.64
N SER A 32 -23.92 10.61 5.23
CA SER A 32 -23.62 10.92 6.64
C SER A 32 -22.54 11.99 6.78
N LEU A 33 -22.72 12.91 7.73
CA LEU A 33 -21.80 14.01 8.09
C LEU A 33 -20.44 13.55 8.64
N LYS A 34 -20.25 12.26 8.91
CA LYS A 34 -19.01 11.68 9.41
C LYS A 34 -18.46 10.71 8.36
N TYR A 35 -17.31 11.05 7.80
CA TYR A 35 -16.69 10.32 6.68
C TYR A 35 -15.46 9.57 7.19
N ASP A 36 -15.46 8.25 7.01
CA ASP A 36 -14.26 7.43 7.14
C ASP A 36 -13.50 7.50 5.80
N TYR A 37 -12.22 7.85 5.85
CA TYR A 37 -11.37 7.97 4.68
C TYR A 37 -10.59 6.68 4.44
N ASP A 38 -11.14 5.81 3.59
CA ASP A 38 -10.46 4.60 3.15
C ASP A 38 -9.29 4.94 2.21
N CYS A 39 -8.09 4.49 2.54
CA CYS A 39 -6.85 4.78 1.84
C CYS A 39 -6.16 3.47 1.45
N VAL A 40 -6.21 3.12 0.16
CA VAL A 40 -5.51 1.95 -0.35
C VAL A 40 -4.08 2.32 -0.73
N ILE A 41 -3.11 1.66 -0.10
CA ILE A 41 -1.68 1.79 -0.40
C ILE A 41 -1.23 0.54 -1.16
N TYR A 42 -0.73 0.75 -2.37
CA TYR A 42 -0.30 -0.32 -3.25
C TYR A 42 1.16 -0.69 -3.00
N VAL A 43 1.41 -1.96 -2.70
CA VAL A 43 2.71 -2.56 -2.40
C VAL A 43 3.22 -3.30 -3.63
N ASN A 44 4.46 -3.05 -4.05
CA ASN A 44 5.09 -3.71 -5.19
C ASN A 44 5.63 -5.11 -4.82
N GLU A 45 4.79 -5.92 -4.20
CA GLU A 45 5.07 -7.33 -3.95
C GLU A 45 3.92 -8.19 -4.46
N VAL A 46 4.24 -9.39 -4.94
CA VAL A 46 3.27 -10.32 -5.54
C VAL A 46 2.36 -10.92 -4.48
N ASP A 47 2.90 -11.16 -3.29
CA ASP A 47 2.21 -11.71 -2.13
C ASP A 47 2.74 -11.04 -0.84
N PRO A 48 2.40 -9.76 -0.61
CA PRO A 48 2.89 -9.01 0.53
C PRO A 48 2.41 -9.65 1.85
N PRO A 49 3.28 -9.84 2.84
CA PRO A 49 2.90 -10.38 4.13
C PRO A 49 2.12 -9.33 4.94
N PHE A 50 0.82 -9.19 4.68
CA PHE A 50 0.00 -8.08 5.16
C PHE A 50 0.05 -7.88 6.67
N GLU A 51 0.00 -8.93 7.48
CA GLU A 51 0.07 -8.80 8.94
C GLU A 51 1.36 -8.09 9.39
N LYS A 52 2.52 -8.60 8.93
CA LYS A 52 3.83 -8.02 9.26
C LYS A 52 4.00 -6.60 8.71
N LEU A 53 3.40 -6.35 7.55
CA LEU A 53 3.43 -5.05 6.91
C LEU A 53 2.56 -4.03 7.67
N LEU A 54 1.41 -4.45 8.19
CA LEU A 54 0.56 -3.61 9.03
C LEU A 54 1.24 -3.31 10.37
N ASP A 55 1.87 -4.30 11.00
CA ASP A 55 2.65 -4.09 12.24
C ASP A 55 3.76 -3.05 12.02
N GLU A 56 4.51 -3.17 10.93
CA GLU A 56 5.57 -2.21 10.59
C GLU A 56 5.02 -0.81 10.30
N TRP A 57 3.92 -0.71 9.56
CA TRP A 57 3.31 0.58 9.27
C TRP A 57 2.80 1.24 10.55
N ASP A 58 2.19 0.47 11.45
CA ASP A 58 1.76 0.94 12.77
C ASP A 58 2.94 1.51 13.58
N ASP A 59 4.08 0.80 13.61
CA ASP A 59 5.33 1.31 14.21
C ASP A 59 5.78 2.61 13.55
N ILE A 60 5.80 2.69 12.22
CA ILE A 60 6.21 3.91 11.50
C ILE A 60 5.28 5.09 11.85
N LEU A 61 3.97 4.87 11.90
CA LEU A 61 3.01 5.91 12.28
C LEU A 61 3.28 6.41 13.70
N LYS A 62 3.49 5.49 14.65
CA LYS A 62 3.78 5.81 16.05
C LYS A 62 5.13 6.50 16.25
N LEU A 63 6.17 6.09 15.55
CA LEU A 63 7.51 6.66 15.73
C LEU A 63 7.68 8.02 15.03
N TYR A 64 7.14 8.18 13.81
CA TYR A 64 7.46 9.32 12.97
C TYR A 64 6.31 10.32 12.82
N LEU A 65 5.07 9.89 13.10
CA LEU A 65 3.88 10.71 12.88
C LEU A 65 2.99 10.85 14.13
N ASN A 66 3.45 10.49 15.33
CA ASN A 66 2.71 10.67 16.59
C ASN A 66 2.19 12.10 16.87
N HIS A 67 2.83 13.12 16.31
CA HIS A 67 2.41 14.52 16.42
C HIS A 67 1.23 14.87 15.50
N LEU A 68 0.94 14.02 14.51
CA LEU A 68 -0.07 14.24 13.47
C LEU A 68 -1.20 13.21 13.53
N VAL A 69 -0.81 11.96 13.75
CA VAL A 69 -1.68 10.79 13.78
C VAL A 69 -2.00 10.48 15.23
N GLY A 70 -3.29 10.35 15.54
CA GLY A 70 -3.76 9.92 16.85
C GLY A 70 -3.43 8.47 17.14
N GLU A 71 -4.10 7.88 18.14
CA GLU A 71 -3.96 6.46 18.41
C GLU A 71 -4.30 5.63 17.17
N THR A 72 -3.43 4.67 16.88
CA THR A 72 -3.56 3.74 15.76
C THR A 72 -4.07 2.40 16.25
N LYS A 73 -4.88 1.73 15.44
CA LYS A 73 -5.44 0.42 15.73
C LYS A 73 -5.42 -0.45 14.48
N ILE A 74 -4.73 -1.58 14.56
CA ILE A 74 -4.78 -2.61 13.51
C ILE A 74 -6.11 -3.36 13.62
N ILE A 75 -6.84 -3.48 12.51
CA ILE A 75 -8.09 -4.24 12.42
C ILE A 75 -8.02 -5.16 11.21
N GLN A 76 -7.82 -6.45 11.45
CA GLN A 76 -7.82 -7.55 10.48
C GLN A 76 -6.88 -7.35 9.26
N TYR A 77 -7.21 -6.44 8.36
CA TYR A 77 -6.47 -6.14 7.14
C TYR A 77 -6.16 -4.64 6.96
N SER A 78 -6.30 -3.84 8.01
CA SER A 78 -6.15 -2.40 7.91
C SER A 78 -5.60 -1.75 9.18
N ILE A 79 -5.14 -0.50 9.07
CA ILE A 79 -4.79 0.35 10.22
C ILE A 79 -5.72 1.56 10.24
N GLN A 80 -6.46 1.68 11.33
CA GLN A 80 -7.34 2.80 11.60
C GLN A 80 -6.66 3.81 12.52
N PHE A 81 -6.84 5.09 12.22
CA PHE A 81 -6.32 6.18 13.05
C PHE A 81 -7.04 7.49 12.74
N LYS A 82 -6.76 8.51 13.55
CA LYS A 82 -7.29 9.87 13.35
C LYS A 82 -6.23 10.86 12.92
N ILE A 83 -6.61 11.83 12.09
CA ILE A 83 -5.87 13.08 11.90
C ILE A 83 -6.82 14.22 12.23
N GLY A 84 -6.61 14.87 13.39
CA GLY A 84 -7.59 15.80 13.94
C GLY A 84 -8.90 15.10 14.27
N GLU A 85 -10.01 15.55 13.69
CA GLU A 85 -11.35 14.96 13.89
C GLU A 85 -11.74 13.94 12.82
N LEU A 86 -10.86 13.69 11.83
CA LEU A 86 -11.14 12.81 10.70
C LEU A 86 -10.61 11.41 10.95
N ASP A 87 -11.46 10.41 10.70
CA ASP A 87 -11.15 8.99 10.79
C ASP A 87 -10.56 8.49 9.45
N PHE A 88 -9.44 7.79 9.50
CA PHE A 88 -8.74 7.22 8.34
C PHE A 88 -8.56 5.72 8.51
N ASP A 89 -8.68 4.99 7.40
CA ASP A 89 -8.38 3.56 7.35
C ASP A 89 -7.37 3.27 6.24
N ILE A 90 -6.21 2.71 6.55
CA ILE A 90 -5.19 2.34 5.57
C ILE A 90 -5.28 0.85 5.26
N LEU A 91 -5.44 0.54 3.97
CA LEU A 91 -5.57 -0.81 3.43
C LEU A 91 -4.38 -1.10 2.51
N PRO A 92 -3.51 -2.07 2.82
CA PRO A 92 -2.50 -2.52 1.89
C PRO A 92 -3.12 -3.35 0.76
N ALA A 93 -2.61 -3.18 -0.46
CA ALA A 93 -3.03 -3.97 -1.61
C ALA A 93 -1.83 -4.33 -2.51
N PRO A 94 -1.83 -5.48 -3.19
CA PRO A 94 -0.77 -5.82 -4.12
C PRO A 94 -0.87 -4.95 -5.37
N ASN A 95 0.26 -4.47 -5.89
CA ASN A 95 0.31 -3.72 -7.14
C ASN A 95 0.49 -4.64 -8.36
N TYR A 96 -0.62 -5.18 -8.87
CA TYR A 96 -0.59 -6.06 -10.05
C TYR A 96 -0.22 -5.35 -11.36
N ALA A 97 -0.21 -4.01 -11.40
CA ALA A 97 0.11 -3.26 -12.62
C ALA A 97 1.58 -3.35 -13.05
N GLY A 98 2.49 -3.72 -12.14
CA GLY A 98 3.91 -3.96 -12.45
C GLY A 98 4.22 -5.42 -12.86
N LEU A 99 3.36 -6.36 -12.48
CA LEU A 99 3.61 -7.80 -12.69
C LEU A 99 3.60 -8.22 -14.15
N THR A 100 2.80 -7.55 -15.00
CA THR A 100 2.78 -7.83 -16.45
C THR A 100 4.14 -7.56 -17.10
N ASN A 101 4.87 -6.56 -16.64
CA ASN A 101 6.20 -6.24 -17.16
C ASN A 101 7.26 -7.21 -16.63
N ASP A 102 7.23 -7.56 -15.34
CA ASP A 102 8.25 -8.47 -14.78
C ASP A 102 8.06 -9.91 -15.28
N ILE A 103 6.83 -10.40 -15.44
CA ILE A 103 6.55 -11.71 -16.05
C ILE A 103 7.00 -11.70 -17.53
N MET A 104 6.73 -10.64 -18.29
CA MET A 104 7.23 -10.53 -19.67
C MET A 104 8.76 -10.46 -19.73
N VAL A 105 9.41 -9.69 -18.87
CA VAL A 105 10.88 -9.57 -18.83
C VAL A 105 11.52 -10.90 -18.44
N GLN A 106 10.96 -11.63 -17.48
CA GLN A 106 11.42 -12.98 -17.13
C GLN A 106 11.18 -13.98 -18.26
N ALA A 107 10.03 -13.94 -18.93
CA ALA A 107 9.71 -14.80 -20.08
C ALA A 107 10.64 -14.51 -21.27
N ILE A 108 10.94 -13.25 -21.57
CA ILE A 108 11.90 -12.84 -22.61
C ILE A 108 13.33 -13.26 -22.21
N GLY A 109 13.70 -13.11 -20.94
CA GLY A 109 15.00 -13.56 -20.42
C GLY A 109 15.18 -15.08 -20.52
N LEU A 110 14.13 -15.86 -20.24
CA LEU A 110 14.11 -17.31 -20.44
C LEU A 110 14.20 -17.66 -21.93
N ALA A 111 13.39 -17.03 -22.77
CA ALA A 111 13.38 -17.26 -24.22
C ALA A 111 14.75 -16.96 -24.87
N ARG A 112 15.44 -15.91 -24.42
CA ARG A 112 16.81 -15.60 -24.86
C ARG A 112 17.83 -16.66 -24.43
N LYS A 113 17.72 -17.21 -23.22
CA LYS A 113 18.57 -18.34 -22.79
C LYS A 113 18.31 -19.59 -23.63
N PHE A 114 17.07 -19.91 -23.96
CA PHE A 114 16.75 -21.07 -24.80
C PHE A 114 17.17 -20.90 -26.27
N CYS A 115 17.10 -19.69 -26.83
CA CYS A 115 17.51 -19.44 -28.22
C CYS A 115 19.03 -19.61 -28.46
N VAL A 116 19.86 -19.41 -27.43
CA VAL A 116 21.33 -19.61 -27.53
C VAL A 116 21.70 -21.10 -27.58
N PHE A 117 20.84 -22.02 -27.13
CA PHE A 117 21.11 -23.46 -27.12
C PHE A 117 20.78 -24.20 -28.42
N PHE A 118 20.20 -23.54 -29.43
CA PHE A 118 19.82 -24.17 -30.71
C PHE A 118 20.70 -23.78 -31.91
N TYR A 119 21.77 -22.99 -31.68
CA TYR A 119 22.74 -22.60 -32.71
C TYR A 119 24.20 -22.78 -32.26
N GLY A 120 24.49 -23.88 -31.55
CA GLY A 120 25.85 -24.32 -31.19
C GLY A 120 26.19 -25.65 -31.84
#